data_AF-A0A6J4T4L5-F1
#
_entry.id   AF-A0A6J4T4L5-F1
#
_cell.length_a   1.000
_cell.length_b   1.000
_cell.length_c   1.000
_cell.angle_alpha   90.00
_cell.angle_beta   90.00
_cell.angle_gamma   90.00
#
_symmetry.space_group_name_H-M   'P 1'
#
loop_
_entity.id
_entity.type
_entity.pdbx_description
1 polymer ?
#
loop_
_entity_poly.entity_id
_entity_poly.type
_entity_poly.pdbx_seq_one_letter_code
_entity_poly.pdbx_strand_id
1 'polypeptide(L)'
;MIDETQAKGLGLQWQMLIGFLVGLGAGLVANAAGGSDARWVEIVTTYVTGPIGQIFLRLLFMLVIPLLFSALVVGIAEMGDVAALKRVGLRTLFFTVLVSSLGVVIALAYANLFQPGVGFDRALVT
;
A
#
# COMPACT_ATOMS: atom_id res chain seq x y z
N MET A 1 16.36 -44.31 1.62
CA MET A 1 16.95 -43.01 1.26
C MET A 1 15.96 -42.34 0.33
N ILE A 2 15.04 -41.55 0.89
CA ILE A 2 14.05 -40.80 0.11
C ILE A 2 14.56 -39.36 0.14
N ASP A 3 15.05 -38.92 -1.01
CA ASP A 3 15.50 -37.57 -1.25
C ASP A 3 14.26 -36.66 -1.21
N GLU A 4 14.06 -35.95 -0.10
CA GLU A 4 13.21 -34.76 -0.12
C GLU A 4 13.90 -33.75 -1.02
N THR A 5 13.45 -33.67 -2.27
CA THR A 5 13.83 -32.61 -3.19
C THR A 5 13.46 -31.28 -2.55
N GLN A 6 14.45 -30.67 -1.87
CA GLN A 6 14.33 -29.37 -1.25
C GLN A 6 14.17 -28.33 -2.36
N ALA A 7 12.93 -28.06 -2.74
CA ALA A 7 12.60 -26.95 -3.61
C ALA A 7 13.07 -25.68 -2.91
N LYS A 8 14.10 -25.05 -3.49
CA LYS A 8 14.69 -23.79 -3.03
C LYS A 8 13.62 -22.71 -3.12
N GLY A 9 12.84 -22.55 -2.06
CA GLY A 9 11.74 -21.60 -2.01
C GLY A 9 12.26 -20.19 -2.29
N LEU A 10 11.73 -19.56 -3.33
CA LEU A 10 11.98 -18.14 -3.59
C LEU A 10 11.62 -17.36 -2.32
N GLY A 11 12.48 -16.43 -1.90
CA GLY A 11 12.26 -15.64 -0.68
C GLY A 11 10.88 -14.96 -0.68
N LEU A 12 10.25 -14.84 0.49
CA LEU A 12 8.89 -14.31 0.62
C LEU A 12 8.70 -12.94 -0.06
N GLN A 13 9.72 -12.08 -0.03
CA GLN A 13 9.73 -10.80 -0.74
C GLN A 13 9.58 -10.95 -2.27
N TRP A 14 10.17 -11.99 -2.86
CA TRP A 14 10.04 -12.30 -4.28
C TRP A 14 8.66 -12.86 -4.60
N GLN A 15 8.06 -13.64 -3.71
CA GLN A 15 6.68 -14.11 -3.88
C GLN A 15 5.68 -12.96 -3.88
N MET A 16 5.85 -11.98 -2.97
CA MET A 16 5.02 -10.77 -2.95
C MET A 16 5.20 -9.94 -4.23
N LEU A 17 6.45 -9.75 -4.67
CA LEU A 17 6.75 -8.99 -5.88
C LEU A 17 6.17 -9.66 -7.13
N ILE A 18 6.35 -10.97 -7.29
CA ILE A 18 5.79 -11.73 -8.42
C ILE A 18 4.26 -11.66 -8.39
N GLY A 19 3.63 -11.84 -7.22
CA GLY A 19 2.19 -11.72 -7.08
C GLY A 19 1.65 -10.34 -7.47
N PHE A 20 2.34 -9.27 -7.05
CA PHE A 20 2.00 -7.89 -7.42
C PHE A 20 2.14 -7.65 -8.94
N LEU A 21 3.26 -8.05 -9.53
CA LEU A 21 3.50 -7.87 -10.97
C LEU A 21 2.51 -8.67 -11.82
N VAL A 22 2.22 -9.92 -11.43
CA VAL A 22 1.24 -10.76 -12.11
C VAL A 22 -0.16 -10.16 -11.98
N GLY A 23 -0.56 -9.70 -10.78
CA GLY A 23 -1.85 -9.05 -10.57
C GLY A 23 -2.02 -7.77 -11.39
N LEU A 24 -1.00 -6.90 -11.39
CA LEU A 24 -0.99 -5.67 -12.18
C LEU A 24 -1.02 -5.97 -13.69
N GLY A 25 -0.19 -6.91 -14.16
CA GLY A 25 -0.14 -7.33 -15.56
C GLY A 25 -1.46 -7.94 -16.03
N ALA A 26 -2.02 -8.87 -15.27
CA ALA A 26 -3.31 -9.49 -15.58
C ALA A 26 -4.45 -8.45 -15.60
N GLY A 27 -4.45 -7.49 -14.67
CA GLY A 27 -5.42 -6.39 -14.65
C GLY A 27 -5.33 -5.50 -15.89
N LEU A 28 -4.13 -5.13 -16.31
CA LEU A 28 -3.92 -4.33 -17.53
C LEU A 28 -4.31 -5.09 -18.80
N VAL A 29 -3.96 -6.38 -18.90
CA VAL A 29 -4.34 -7.21 -20.06
C VAL A 29 -5.85 -7.38 -20.12
N ALA A 30 -6.53 -7.59 -18.98
CA ALA A 30 -7.99 -7.67 -18.94
C ALA A 30 -8.65 -6.36 -19.37
N ASN A 31 -8.11 -5.21 -18.95
CA ASN A 31 -8.58 -3.90 -19.39
C ASN A 31 -8.37 -3.67 -20.90
N ALA A 32 -7.19 -4.04 -21.43
CA ALA A 32 -6.84 -3.85 -22.84
C ALA A 32 -7.56 -4.81 -23.80
N ALA A 33 -7.81 -6.06 -23.39
CA ALA A 33 -8.43 -7.08 -24.24
C ALA A 33 -9.98 -7.03 -24.25
N GLY A 34 -10.59 -6.52 -23.17
CA GLY A 34 -12.04 -6.47 -23.02
C GLY A 34 -12.71 -5.16 -23.45
N GLY A 35 -11.99 -4.03 -23.40
CA GLY A 35 -12.64 -2.72 -23.34
C GLY A 35 -13.47 -2.56 -22.06
N SER A 36 -13.72 -1.33 -21.63
CA SER A 36 -14.46 -1.00 -20.41
C SER A 36 -15.89 -1.58 -20.33
N ASP A 37 -16.46 -2.04 -21.46
CA ASP A 37 -17.83 -2.57 -21.56
C ASP A 37 -17.94 -4.10 -21.58
N ALA A 38 -16.81 -4.81 -21.44
CA ALA A 38 -16.84 -6.26 -21.34
C ALA A 38 -17.46 -6.70 -20.00
N ARG A 39 -18.72 -7.17 -20.06
CA ARG A 39 -19.47 -7.73 -18.92
C ARG A 39 -18.69 -8.77 -18.11
N TRP A 40 -17.74 -9.50 -18.72
CA TRP A 40 -16.90 -10.47 -18.02
C TRP A 40 -15.86 -9.81 -17.10
N VAL A 41 -15.30 -8.66 -17.48
CA VAL A 41 -14.35 -7.88 -16.67
C VAL A 41 -15.04 -7.31 -15.44
N GLU A 42 -16.27 -6.80 -15.63
CA GLU A 42 -17.09 -6.27 -14.54
C GLU A 42 -17.45 -7.35 -13.52
N ILE A 43 -17.85 -8.54 -13.98
CA ILE A 43 -18.18 -9.68 -13.11
C ILE A 43 -16.93 -10.12 -12.32
N VAL A 44 -15.79 -10.32 -12.98
CA VAL A 44 -14.56 -10.74 -12.29
C VAL A 44 -14.11 -9.70 -11.28
N THR A 45 -14.18 -8.40 -11.63
CA THR A 45 -13.78 -7.32 -10.72
C THR A 45 -14.73 -7.20 -9.53
N THR A 46 -16.04 -7.30 -9.75
CA THR A 46 -17.06 -7.11 -8.71
C THR A 46 -17.20 -8.30 -7.78
N TYR A 47 -17.11 -9.53 -8.30
CA TYR A 47 -17.36 -10.74 -7.51
C TYR A 47 -16.10 -11.42 -7.00
N VAL A 48 -14.95 -11.21 -7.64
CA VAL A 48 -13.71 -11.92 -7.30
C VAL A 48 -12.65 -10.96 -6.78
N THR A 49 -12.12 -10.08 -7.64
CA THR A 49 -10.98 -9.23 -7.29
C THR A 49 -11.32 -8.24 -6.17
N GLY A 50 -12.47 -7.58 -6.27
CA GLY A 50 -12.92 -6.60 -5.28
C GLY A 50 -13.07 -7.19 -3.89
N PRO A 51 -13.92 -8.23 -3.68
CA PRO A 51 -14.11 -8.85 -2.38
C PRO A 51 -12.82 -9.46 -1.79
N ILE A 52 -11.99 -10.11 -2.62
CA ILE A 52 -10.71 -10.67 -2.16
C ILE A 52 -9.75 -9.56 -1.71
N GLY A 53 -9.63 -8.49 -2.49
CA GLY A 53 -8.81 -7.33 -2.12
C GLY A 53 -9.31 -6.66 -0.84
N GLN A 54 -10.63 -6.54 -0.68
CA GLN A 54 -11.24 -6.02 0.54
C GLN A 54 -10.95 -6.89 1.76
N ILE A 55 -11.05 -8.22 1.64
CA ILE A 55 -10.69 -9.14 2.73
C ILE A 55 -9.21 -8.98 3.08
N PHE A 56 -8.32 -8.94 2.08
CA PHE A 56 -6.89 -8.74 2.30
C PHE A 56 -6.59 -7.44 3.08
N LEU A 57 -7.16 -6.31 2.64
CA LEU A 57 -7.00 -5.04 3.33
C LEU A 57 -7.59 -5.06 4.74
N ARG A 58 -8.77 -5.67 4.93
CA ARG A 58 -9.38 -5.83 6.26
C ARG A 58 -8.50 -6.65 7.20
N LEU A 59 -7.86 -7.71 6.70
CA LEU A 59 -6.90 -8.50 7.48
C LEU A 59 -5.68 -7.66 7.87
N LEU A 60 -5.13 -6.86 6.95
CA LEU A 60 -4.03 -5.93 7.28
C LEU A 60 -4.47 -4.92 8.36
N PHE A 61 -5.62 -4.27 8.20
CA PHE A 61 -6.10 -3.29 9.17
C PHE A 61 -6.44 -3.92 10.53
N MET A 62 -6.96 -5.15 10.55
CA MET A 62 -7.21 -5.91 11.79
C MET A 62 -5.92 -6.16 12.56
N LEU A 63 -4.78 -6.30 11.88
CA LEU A 63 -3.48 -6.46 12.52
C LEU A 63 -2.90 -5.10 12.94
N VAL A 64 -3.02 -4.07 12.11
CA VAL A 64 -2.38 -2.77 12.33
C VAL A 64 -2.83 -2.13 13.64
N ILE A 65 -4.13 -2.07 13.92
CA ILE A 65 -4.66 -1.41 15.13
C ILE A 65 -4.11 -2.03 16.44
N PRO A 66 -4.28 -3.34 16.70
CA PRO A 66 -3.78 -3.96 17.92
C PRO A 66 -2.26 -3.99 17.98
N LEU A 67 -1.57 -4.18 16.85
CA LEU A 67 -0.11 -4.19 16.81
C LEU A 67 0.47 -2.81 17.17
N LEU A 68 -0.12 -1.73 16.65
CA LEU A 68 0.30 -0.37 16.99
C LEU A 68 0.10 -0.07 18.47
N PHE A 69 -1.05 -0.45 19.05
CA PHE A 69 -1.30 -0.26 20.48
C PHE A 69 -0.26 -0.99 21.32
N SER A 70 -0.05 -2.29 21.05
CA SER A 70 0.93 -3.09 21.79
C SER A 70 2.35 -2.53 21.64
N ALA A 71 2.75 -2.14 20.42
CA ALA A 71 4.07 -1.57 20.17
C ALA A 71 4.27 -0.23 20.92
N LEU A 72 3.24 0.62 20.97
CA LEU A 72 3.30 1.88 21.72
C LEU A 72 3.38 1.63 23.23
N VAL A 73 2.55 0.72 23.77
CA VAL A 73 2.58 0.39 25.20
C VAL A 73 3.93 -0.18 25.61
N VAL A 74 4.45 -1.16 24.87
CA VAL A 74 5.76 -1.77 25.14
C VAL A 74 6.87 -0.73 25.02
N GLY A 75 6.87 0.10 23.96
CA GLY A 75 7.89 1.14 23.78
C GLY A 75 7.88 2.22 24.86
N ILE A 76 6.69 2.58 25.39
CA ILE A 76 6.59 3.51 26.52
C ILE A 76 7.04 2.85 27.82
N ALA A 77 6.70 1.58 28.04
CA ALA A 77 7.09 0.83 29.22
C ALA A 77 8.62 0.65 29.32
N GLU A 78 9.30 0.38 28.20
CA GLU A 78 10.76 0.26 28.13
C GLU A 78 11.50 1.57 28.47
N MET A 79 10.92 2.72 28.12
CA MET A 79 11.51 4.02 28.43
C MET A 79 11.48 4.36 29.93
N GLY A 80 10.45 3.91 30.65
CA GLY A 80 10.29 4.10 32.10
C GLY A 80 10.10 5.55 32.59
N ASP A 81 10.55 6.55 31.82
CA ASP A 81 10.48 7.98 32.13
C ASP A 81 9.68 8.75 31.07
N VAL A 82 8.59 9.38 31.52
CA VAL A 82 7.70 10.21 30.71
C VAL A 82 8.40 11.47 30.18
N ALA A 83 9.39 12.01 30.90
CA ALA A 83 10.13 13.19 30.46
C ALA A 83 11.06 12.86 29.27
N ALA A 84 11.71 11.69 29.31
CA ALA A 84 12.47 11.16 28.19
C ALA A 84 11.58 10.93 26.96
N LEU A 85 10.42 10.28 27.16
CA LEU A 85 9.43 10.06 26.09
C LEU A 85 8.98 11.36 25.45
N LYS A 86 8.67 12.40 26.25
CA LYS A 86 8.27 13.72 25.74
C LYS A 86 9.36 14.32 24.85
N ARG A 87 10.63 14.27 25.28
CA ARG A 87 11.74 14.85 24.51
C ARG A 87 11.95 14.14 23.17
N VAL A 88 11.94 12.80 23.19
CA VAL A 88 12.11 11.99 21.97
C VAL A 88 10.90 12.16 21.05
N GLY A 89 9.69 12.01 21.58
CA GLY A 89 8.46 12.16 20.82
C GLY A 89 8.33 13.53 20.16
N LEU A 90 8.67 14.61 20.86
CA LEU A 90 8.60 15.97 20.31
C LEU A 90 9.66 16.22 19.24
N ARG A 91 10.88 15.68 19.41
CA ARG A 91 11.93 15.75 18.39
C ARG A 91 11.55 14.96 17.13
N THR A 92 10.97 13.77 17.30
CA THR A 92 10.49 12.94 16.18
C THR A 92 9.30 13.60 15.49
N LEU A 93 8.33 14.15 16.24
CA LEU A 93 7.18 14.85 15.66
C LEU A 93 7.64 16.04 14.81
N PHE A 94 8.55 16.86 15.34
CA PHE A 94 9.11 17.99 14.61
C PHE A 94 9.82 17.53 13.33
N PHE A 95 10.62 16.47 13.39
CA PHE A 95 11.29 15.88 12.23
C PHE A 95 10.28 15.35 11.19
N THR A 96 9.27 14.58 11.62
CA THR A 96 8.24 14.03 10.73
C THR A 96 7.45 15.13 10.04
N VAL A 97 7.07 16.18 10.75
CA VAL A 97 6.39 17.35 10.17
C VAL A 97 7.28 18.03 9.14
N LEU A 98 8.54 18.32 9.48
CA LEU A 98 9.49 18.94 8.54
C LEU A 98 9.67 18.13 7.26
N VAL A 99 9.94 16.83 7.38
CA VAL A 99 10.17 15.95 6.23
C VAL A 99 8.90 15.80 5.40
N SER A 100 7.74 15.65 6.04
CA SER A 100 6.45 15.56 5.34
C SER A 100 6.12 16.86 4.61
N SER A 101 6.32 18.02 5.24
CA SER A 101 6.12 19.32 4.61
C SER A 101 7.06 19.53 3.41
N LEU A 102 8.34 19.17 3.53
CA LEU A 102 9.26 19.19 2.39
C LEU A 102 8.79 18.26 1.27
N GLY A 103 8.33 17.06 1.61
CA GLY A 103 7.75 16.12 0.66
C GLY A 103 6.52 16.68 -0.07
N VAL A 104 5.63 17.35 0.66
CA VAL A 104 4.44 18.01 0.08
C VAL A 104 4.85 19.16 -0.84
N VAL A 105 5.83 19.98 -0.45
CA VAL A 105 6.33 21.07 -1.31
C VAL A 105 6.90 20.51 -2.61
N ILE A 106 7.70 19.45 -2.54
CA ILE A 106 8.26 18.77 -3.71
C ILE A 106 7.14 18.17 -4.57
N ALA A 107 6.17 17.48 -3.96
CA ALA A 107 5.03 16.91 -4.67
C ALA A 107 4.21 17.97 -5.40
N LEU A 108 3.95 19.11 -4.75
CA LEU A 108 3.25 20.24 -5.37
C LEU A 108 4.08 20.90 -6.47
N ALA A 109 5.40 21.05 -6.29
CA ALA A 109 6.28 21.58 -7.33
C ALA A 109 6.23 20.70 -8.59
N TYR A 110 6.34 19.38 -8.43
CA TYR A 110 6.21 18.45 -9.56
C TYR A 110 4.80 18.42 -10.15
N ALA A 111 3.75 18.46 -9.33
CA ALA A 111 2.38 18.52 -9.83
C ALA A 111 2.12 19.79 -10.66
N ASN A 112 2.66 20.95 -10.24
CA ASN A 112 2.54 22.20 -10.99
C ASN A 112 3.45 22.23 -12.24
N LEU A 113 4.56 21.49 -12.24
CA LEU A 113 5.46 21.40 -13.40
C LEU A 113 4.91 20.47 -14.49
N PHE A 114 4.48 19.26 -14.12
CA PHE A 114 3.94 18.29 -15.06
C PHE A 114 2.46 18.52 -15.39
N GLN A 115 1.76 19.30 -14.58
CA GLN A 115 0.34 19.64 -14.73
C GLN A 115 -0.53 18.45 -15.14
N PRO A 116 -0.49 17.32 -14.40
CA PRO A 116 -1.21 16.12 -14.78
C PRO A 116 -2.72 16.42 -14.76
N GLY A 117 -3.32 16.54 -15.94
CA GLY A 117 -4.73 16.91 -16.10
C GLY A 117 -5.00 17.90 -17.24
N VAL A 118 -3.98 18.60 -17.75
CA VAL A 118 -4.16 19.41 -18.98
C VAL A 118 -4.44 18.46 -20.15
N GLY A 119 -5.67 18.51 -20.68
CA GLY A 119 -6.16 17.61 -21.74
C GLY A 119 -7.11 16.50 -21.29
N PHE A 120 -7.45 16.38 -20.00
CA PHE A 120 -8.53 15.52 -19.53
C PHE A 120 -9.89 16.23 -19.72
N ASP A 121 -10.65 15.83 -20.74
CA ASP A 121 -12.02 16.31 -20.94
C ASP A 121 -12.97 15.58 -19.97
N ARG A 122 -13.54 16.32 -19.01
CA ARG A 122 -14.49 15.76 -18.03
C ARG A 122 -15.81 15.33 -18.67
N ALA A 123 -16.13 15.82 -19.87
CA ALA A 123 -17.36 15.46 -20.58
C ALA A 123 -17.37 14.02 -21.13
N LEU A 124 -16.22 13.33 -21.15
CA LEU A 124 -16.10 11.94 -21.60
C LEU A 124 -16.21 10.89 -20.47
N VAL A 125 -16.33 11.33 -19.20
CA VAL A 125 -16.30 10.46 -18.00
C VAL A 125 -17.59 10.57 -17.16
N THR A 126 -18.57 11.37 -17.60
CA THR A 126 -19.94 11.41 -17.06
C THR A 126 -20.92 10.78 -18.05
#